data_AF-A0AAY4DPB5-F1
#
_entry.id   AF-A0AAY4DPB5-F1
#
_cell.length_a   1.000
_cell.length_b   1.000
_cell.length_c   1.000
_cell.angle_alpha   90.00
_cell.angle_beta   90.00
_cell.angle_gamma   90.00
#
_symmetry.space_group_name_H-M   'P 1'
#
loop_
_entity.id
_entity.type
_entity.pdbx_description
1 polymer ?
#
loop_
_entity_poly.entity_id
_entity_poly.type
_entity_poly.pdbx_seq_one_letter_code
_entity_poly.pdbx_strand_id
1 'polypeptide(L)'
;MASGDLRGNNLLGISWVDSGWVPILNPGNVLDYFSERSNPFYDRTCNNEVVKMQRLTLDHLNQMVGVEYILLHAQEPILYIIRKQQRQSPTQVIPLADYYIIAGVVYQAPDLGSVISSRVLSAVHGIQSAFDEAMSYCRYHPSKGYWWHFKDQEEREKAKPKSKKKEEPSSFFQRQRVDALLIDLRNKFPPTFYQVMEVKKESDLPAETVKQEERESASKTPAPAPPSKPPPEKRARLQ
;
A
#
# COMPACT_ATOMS: atom_id res chain seq x y z
N MET A 1 -26.61 27.85 -9.70
CA MET A 1 -25.28 27.51 -9.14
C MET A 1 -24.45 26.99 -10.29
N ALA A 2 -23.51 27.80 -10.77
CA ALA A 2 -22.73 27.50 -11.96
C ALA A 2 -21.71 26.39 -11.65
N SER A 3 -21.99 25.18 -12.09
CA SER A 3 -21.00 24.12 -12.25
C SER A 3 -20.11 24.48 -13.44
N GLY A 4 -19.24 25.48 -13.24
CA GLY A 4 -18.23 25.88 -14.22
C GLY A 4 -17.24 24.74 -14.45
N ASP A 5 -16.89 24.53 -15.71
CA ASP A 5 -15.92 23.57 -16.21
C ASP A 5 -14.59 23.61 -15.45
N LEU A 6 -14.45 22.80 -14.39
CA LEU A 6 -13.19 22.60 -13.66
C LEU A 6 -12.19 21.71 -14.43
N ARG A 7 -12.60 21.14 -15.58
CA ARG A 7 -11.75 20.22 -16.36
C ARG A 7 -10.80 20.94 -17.33
N GLY A 8 -11.09 22.18 -17.71
CA GLY A 8 -10.26 22.95 -18.67
C GLY A 8 -8.99 23.56 -18.06
N ASN A 9 -8.90 23.66 -16.73
CA ASN A 9 -7.86 24.41 -16.02
C ASN A 9 -7.05 23.56 -15.02
N ASN A 10 -7.06 22.23 -15.16
CA ASN A 10 -6.30 21.37 -14.25
C ASN A 10 -4.82 21.29 -14.67
N LEU A 11 -4.05 22.26 -14.19
CA LEU A 11 -2.61 22.37 -14.41
C LEU A 11 -1.79 21.23 -13.78
N LEU A 12 -2.35 20.47 -12.84
CA LEU A 12 -1.66 19.36 -12.16
C LEU A 12 -1.35 18.16 -13.08
N GLY A 13 -2.07 18.03 -14.20
CA GLY A 13 -1.86 16.96 -15.18
C GLY A 13 -0.92 17.33 -16.33
N ILE A 14 -0.42 18.57 -16.35
CA ILE A 14 0.41 19.10 -17.43
C ILE A 14 1.86 19.17 -16.94
N SER A 15 2.81 18.98 -17.86
CA SER A 15 4.23 19.25 -17.64
C SER A 15 4.77 20.09 -18.79
N TRP A 16 5.77 20.91 -18.51
CA TRP A 16 6.42 21.74 -19.52
C TRP A 16 7.94 21.60 -19.45
N VAL A 17 8.61 21.66 -20.60
CA VAL A 17 10.07 21.58 -20.69
C VAL A 17 10.55 22.34 -21.91
N ASP A 18 11.68 23.04 -21.78
CA ASP A 18 12.47 23.51 -22.91
C ASP A 18 13.89 22.91 -22.86
N SER A 19 14.15 22.02 -23.82
CA SER A 19 15.39 21.26 -23.96
C SER A 19 16.64 22.14 -24.12
N GLY A 20 16.50 23.39 -24.60
CA GLY A 20 17.63 24.30 -24.78
C GLY A 20 18.27 24.74 -23.47
N TRP A 21 17.48 24.80 -22.39
CA TRP A 21 17.91 25.26 -21.08
C TRP A 21 18.44 24.16 -20.17
N VAL A 22 18.06 22.91 -20.41
CA VAL A 22 18.38 21.76 -19.53
C VAL A 22 19.88 21.65 -19.21
N PRO A 23 20.82 21.78 -20.18
CA PRO A 23 22.25 21.64 -19.90
C PRO A 23 22.88 22.81 -19.14
N ILE A 24 22.23 23.98 -19.15
CA ILE A 24 22.77 25.23 -18.60
C ILE A 24 22.03 25.66 -17.32
N LEU A 25 21.09 24.85 -16.83
CA LEU A 25 20.18 25.21 -15.73
C LEU A 25 20.93 25.30 -14.39
N ASN A 26 20.87 26.49 -13.79
CA ASN A 26 21.52 26.86 -12.53
C ASN A 26 20.53 27.65 -11.63
N PRO A 27 20.75 27.75 -10.31
CA PRO A 27 19.91 28.52 -9.40
C PRO A 27 19.75 29.99 -9.81
N GLY A 28 20.76 30.57 -10.46
CA GLY A 28 20.72 31.95 -10.92
C GLY A 28 19.85 32.19 -12.16
N ASN A 29 19.63 31.17 -13.00
CA ASN A 29 18.87 31.30 -14.24
C ASN A 29 17.54 30.52 -14.24
N VAL A 30 17.28 29.72 -13.20
CA VAL A 30 16.07 28.89 -13.12
C VAL A 30 14.78 29.73 -13.13
N LEU A 31 14.81 30.94 -12.56
CA LEU A 31 13.69 31.88 -12.62
C LEU A 31 13.50 32.43 -14.05
N ASP A 32 14.57 32.64 -14.80
CA ASP A 32 14.49 33.04 -16.20
C ASP A 32 13.92 31.92 -17.06
N TYR A 33 14.39 30.69 -16.86
CA TYR A 33 13.84 29.49 -17.47
C TYR A 33 12.34 29.35 -17.19
N PHE A 34 11.94 29.55 -15.94
CA PHE A 34 10.53 29.47 -15.56
C PHE A 34 9.69 30.61 -16.16
N SER A 35 10.28 31.78 -16.44
CA SER A 35 9.59 32.92 -17.06
C SER A 35 9.34 32.79 -18.57
N GLU A 36 9.79 31.68 -19.19
CA GLU A 36 9.73 31.50 -20.64
C GLU A 36 8.30 31.60 -21.17
N ARG A 37 8.14 32.21 -22.36
CA ARG A 37 6.81 32.54 -22.93
C ARG A 37 5.95 31.30 -23.16
N SER A 38 6.57 30.16 -23.42
CA SER A 38 5.91 28.89 -23.68
C SER A 38 5.45 28.17 -22.40
N ASN A 39 5.91 28.59 -21.22
CA ASN A 39 5.55 27.97 -19.95
C ASN A 39 4.12 28.36 -19.53
N PRO A 40 3.17 27.41 -19.41
CA PRO A 40 1.80 27.68 -18.98
C PRO A 40 1.67 28.01 -17.48
N PHE A 41 2.69 27.71 -16.66
CA PHE A 41 2.66 27.93 -15.21
C PHE A 41 3.04 29.36 -14.80
N TYR A 42 3.65 30.12 -15.71
CA TYR A 42 4.13 31.46 -15.45
C TYR A 42 3.08 32.53 -15.76
N ASP A 43 2.78 33.35 -14.76
CA ASP A 43 1.87 34.47 -14.88
C ASP A 43 2.64 35.76 -15.19
N ARG A 44 2.39 36.35 -16.35
CA ARG A 44 3.08 37.58 -16.79
C ARG A 44 2.61 38.85 -16.10
N THR A 45 1.53 38.77 -15.33
CA THR A 45 1.06 39.88 -14.51
C THR A 45 1.80 39.96 -13.17
N CYS A 46 2.73 39.03 -12.90
CA CYS A 46 3.49 38.99 -11.66
C CYS A 46 4.53 40.12 -11.55
N ASN A 47 4.92 40.42 -10.32
CA ASN A 47 5.91 41.44 -9.99
C ASN A 47 7.29 41.12 -10.58
N ASN A 48 7.64 39.84 -10.75
CA ASN A 48 8.90 39.43 -11.36
C ASN A 48 9.04 39.94 -12.79
N GLU A 49 7.96 39.94 -13.58
CA GLU A 49 7.98 40.44 -14.96
C GLU A 49 8.20 41.96 -14.97
N VAL A 50 7.57 42.69 -14.02
CA VAL A 50 7.77 44.13 -13.86
C VAL A 50 9.22 44.46 -13.50
N VAL A 51 9.78 43.75 -12.52
CA VAL A 51 11.19 43.92 -12.10
C VAL A 51 12.14 43.59 -13.25
N LYS A 52 11.86 42.52 -14.01
CA LYS A 52 12.64 42.11 -15.19
C LYS A 52 12.59 43.16 -16.30
N MET A 53 11.41 43.69 -16.61
CA MET A 53 11.23 44.74 -17.61
C MET A 53 11.93 46.05 -17.24
N GLN A 54 11.91 46.41 -15.96
CA GLN A 54 12.56 47.61 -15.46
C GLN A 54 14.07 47.41 -15.18
N ARG A 55 14.60 46.18 -15.36
CA ARG A 55 16.00 45.80 -15.06
C ARG A 55 16.42 46.09 -13.62
N LEU A 56 15.49 45.93 -12.68
CA LEU A 56 15.75 46.07 -11.24
C LEU A 56 16.31 44.77 -10.64
N THR A 57 16.91 44.88 -9.46
CA THR A 57 17.32 43.71 -8.66
C THR A 57 16.11 43.06 -7.99
N LEU A 58 16.19 41.74 -7.76
CA LEU A 58 15.15 40.93 -7.10
C LEU A 58 14.77 41.43 -5.70
N ASP A 59 15.64 42.18 -5.02
CA ASP A 59 15.37 42.75 -3.70
C ASP A 59 14.18 43.72 -3.69
N HIS A 60 13.86 44.33 -4.83
CA HIS A 60 12.72 45.23 -4.98
C HIS A 60 11.37 44.51 -4.88
N LEU A 61 11.34 43.19 -5.03
CA LEU A 61 10.12 42.40 -4.82
C LEU A 61 9.56 42.56 -3.41
N ASN A 62 10.42 42.73 -2.40
CA ASN A 62 9.98 42.91 -1.01
C ASN A 62 9.19 44.21 -0.77
N GLN A 63 9.34 45.20 -1.65
CA GLN A 63 8.65 46.50 -1.57
C GLN A 63 7.32 46.51 -2.35
N MET A 64 7.12 45.53 -3.24
CA MET A 64 5.94 45.43 -4.08
C MET A 64 4.88 44.56 -3.42
N VAL A 65 3.60 44.84 -3.69
CA VAL A 65 2.47 44.02 -3.26
C VAL A 65 1.91 43.34 -4.49
N GLY A 66 1.72 42.02 -4.45
CA GLY A 66 1.24 41.27 -5.60
C GLY A 66 1.75 39.84 -5.65
N VAL A 67 1.58 39.21 -6.81
CA VAL A 67 2.05 37.85 -7.08
C VAL A 67 3.52 37.90 -7.43
N GLU A 68 4.31 37.06 -6.77
CA GLU A 68 5.73 36.88 -7.05
C GLU A 68 6.10 35.40 -7.08
N TYR A 69 7.18 35.11 -7.79
CA TYR A 69 7.79 33.79 -7.89
C TYR A 69 9.17 33.84 -7.23
N ILE A 70 9.40 32.96 -6.26
CA ILE A 70 10.68 32.86 -5.56
C ILE A 70 11.25 31.46 -5.73
N LEU A 71 12.57 31.36 -5.78
CA LEU A 71 13.27 30.09 -5.68
C LEU A 71 13.36 29.72 -4.19
N LEU A 72 12.61 28.68 -3.79
CA LEU A 72 12.54 28.25 -2.40
C LEU A 72 13.68 27.28 -2.05
N HIS A 73 13.98 26.37 -2.96
CA HIS A 73 15.04 25.39 -2.78
C HIS A 73 15.70 25.06 -4.11
N ALA A 74 17.02 24.88 -4.07
CA ALA A 74 17.81 24.47 -5.20
C ALA A 74 18.73 23.33 -4.77
N GLN A 75 18.63 22.21 -5.47
CA GLN A 75 19.51 21.06 -5.35
C GLN A 75 20.05 20.75 -6.75
N GLU A 76 21.22 21.33 -7.05
CA GLU A 76 21.92 21.06 -8.29
C GLU A 76 22.33 19.57 -8.37
N PRO A 77 22.22 18.93 -9.55
CA PRO A 77 21.69 19.43 -10.83
C PRO A 77 20.21 19.06 -11.09
N ILE A 78 19.52 18.43 -10.14
CA ILE A 78 18.31 17.65 -10.44
C ILE A 78 17.03 18.38 -10.08
N LEU A 79 16.98 19.12 -8.97
CA LEU A 79 15.72 19.60 -8.41
C LEU A 79 15.77 21.09 -8.06
N TYR A 80 14.79 21.84 -8.56
CA TYR A 80 14.52 23.20 -8.12
C TYR A 80 13.05 23.34 -7.73
N ILE A 81 12.79 24.10 -6.66
CA ILE A 81 11.44 24.34 -6.15
C ILE A 81 11.16 25.82 -6.25
N ILE A 82 10.21 26.20 -7.10
CA ILE A 82 9.73 27.57 -7.23
C ILE A 82 8.40 27.69 -6.50
N ARG A 83 8.26 28.72 -5.68
CA ARG A 83 7.00 29.04 -5.00
C ARG A 83 6.37 30.26 -5.64
N LYS A 84 5.13 30.12 -6.07
CA LYS A 84 4.22 31.23 -6.34
C LYS A 84 3.60 31.67 -5.03
N GLN A 85 3.81 32.92 -4.68
CA GLN A 85 3.29 33.51 -3.46
C GLN A 85 2.69 34.87 -3.75
N GLN A 86 1.70 35.25 -2.95
CA GLN A 86 1.10 36.56 -2.98
C GLN A 86 1.56 37.33 -1.75
N ARG A 87 2.34 38.38 -1.99
CA ARG A 87 2.80 39.30 -0.97
C ARG A 87 1.70 40.33 -0.69
N GLN A 88 1.28 40.44 0.56
CA GLN A 88 0.37 41.50 1.02
C GLN A 88 1.12 42.64 1.70
N SER A 89 2.21 42.33 2.39
CA SER A 89 3.09 43.31 3.02
C SER A 89 4.55 42.80 3.00
N PRO A 90 5.56 43.62 3.36
CA PRO A 90 6.95 43.16 3.41
C PRO A 90 7.17 41.96 4.35
N THR A 91 6.36 41.82 5.40
CA THR A 91 6.45 40.74 6.39
C THR A 91 5.43 39.61 6.15
N GLN A 92 4.33 39.88 5.44
CA GLN A 92 3.24 38.93 5.25
C GLN A 92 3.16 38.45 3.80
N VAL A 93 3.34 37.14 3.64
CA VAL A 93 3.34 36.43 2.35
C VAL A 93 2.43 35.21 2.45
N ILE A 94 1.58 35.02 1.44
CA ILE A 94 0.65 33.90 1.34
C ILE A 94 1.13 32.96 0.22
N PRO A 95 1.55 31.72 0.53
CA PRO A 95 1.91 30.75 -0.51
C PRO A 95 0.66 30.33 -1.29
N LEU A 96 0.73 30.34 -2.61
CA LEU A 96 -0.38 29.93 -3.50
C LEU A 96 -0.14 28.55 -4.12
N ALA A 97 1.03 28.33 -4.70
CA ALA A 97 1.37 27.07 -5.35
C ALA A 97 2.89 26.87 -5.39
N ASP A 98 3.32 25.61 -5.36
CA ASP A 98 4.72 25.23 -5.54
C ASP A 98 4.88 24.50 -6.88
N TYR A 99 6.02 24.70 -7.53
CA TYR A 99 6.39 24.10 -8.81
C TYR A 99 7.72 23.39 -8.66
N TYR A 100 7.78 22.14 -9.12
CA TYR A 100 8.99 21.34 -9.15
C TYR A 100 9.59 21.38 -10.54
N ILE A 101 10.88 21.64 -10.62
CA ILE A 101 11.67 21.53 -11.84
C ILE A 101 12.62 20.37 -11.63
N ILE A 102 12.29 19.23 -12.23
CA ILE A 102 13.04 17.98 -12.10
C ILE A 102 13.72 17.70 -13.43
N ALA A 103 15.06 17.73 -13.45
CA ALA A 103 15.87 17.54 -14.65
C ALA A 103 15.41 18.45 -15.83
N GLY A 104 15.03 19.69 -15.52
CA GLY A 104 14.50 20.66 -16.47
C GLY A 104 13.00 20.54 -16.73
N VAL A 105 12.31 19.46 -16.36
CA VAL A 105 10.85 19.37 -16.56
C VAL A 105 10.11 20.03 -15.41
N VAL A 106 9.21 20.95 -15.73
CA VAL A 106 8.39 21.71 -14.79
C VAL A 106 7.06 20.99 -14.54
N TYR A 107 6.77 20.77 -13.26
CA TYR A 107 5.55 20.17 -12.74
C TYR A 107 4.94 21.08 -11.68
N GLN A 108 3.61 21.16 -11.62
CA GLN A 108 2.93 21.75 -10.48
C GLN A 108 2.84 20.76 -9.32
N ALA A 109 3.25 21.17 -8.12
CA ALA A 109 3.09 20.35 -6.92
C ALA A 109 1.62 20.34 -6.50
N PRO A 110 1.01 19.15 -6.29
CA PRO A 110 -0.34 19.07 -5.76
C PRO A 110 -0.35 19.44 -4.28
N ASP A 111 -1.47 20.02 -3.83
CA ASP A 111 -1.71 20.24 -2.42
C ASP A 111 -1.99 18.90 -1.71
N LEU A 112 -1.59 18.84 -0.44
CA LEU A 112 -1.80 17.64 0.39
C LEU A 112 -3.28 17.26 0.47
N GLY A 113 -4.17 18.24 0.51
CA GLY A 113 -5.62 18.06 0.54
C GLY A 113 -6.13 17.31 -0.69
N SER A 114 -5.75 17.74 -1.89
CA SER A 114 -6.11 17.06 -3.14
C SER A 114 -5.54 15.65 -3.24
N VAL A 115 -4.29 15.43 -2.80
CA VAL A 115 -3.69 14.09 -2.82
C VAL A 115 -4.47 13.14 -1.91
N ILE A 116 -4.77 13.56 -0.67
CA ILE A 116 -5.53 12.74 0.28
C ILE A 116 -6.94 12.51 -0.25
N SER A 117 -7.62 13.55 -0.74
CA SER A 117 -8.99 13.46 -1.27
C SER A 117 -9.07 12.49 -2.44
N SER A 118 -8.11 12.53 -3.35
CA SER A 118 -8.02 11.60 -4.48
C SER A 118 -7.82 10.15 -4.05
N ARG A 119 -6.96 9.91 -3.05
CA ARG A 119 -6.72 8.56 -2.51
C ARG A 119 -7.93 8.02 -1.75
N VAL A 120 -8.57 8.84 -0.93
CA VAL A 120 -9.79 8.47 -0.20
C VAL A 120 -10.92 8.15 -1.18
N LEU A 121 -11.12 8.99 -2.20
CA LEU A 121 -12.12 8.76 -3.23
C LEU A 121 -11.87 7.43 -3.96
N SER A 122 -10.62 7.15 -4.36
CA SER A 122 -10.26 5.89 -5.01
C SER A 122 -10.51 4.68 -4.11
N ALA A 123 -10.21 4.78 -2.81
CA ALA A 123 -10.46 3.70 -1.84
C ALA A 123 -11.96 3.45 -1.63
N VAL A 124 -12.75 4.51 -1.44
CA VAL A 124 -14.21 4.42 -1.29
C VAL A 124 -14.85 3.88 -2.55
N HIS A 125 -14.41 4.33 -3.72
CA HIS A 125 -14.87 3.80 -5.00
C HIS A 125 -14.58 2.31 -5.12
N GLY A 126 -13.37 1.86 -4.72
CA GLY A 126 -13.03 0.43 -4.68
C GLY A 126 -13.94 -0.38 -3.76
N ILE A 127 -14.24 0.14 -2.56
CA ILE A 127 -15.17 -0.48 -1.60
C ILE A 127 -16.59 -0.54 -2.16
N GLN A 128 -17.06 0.56 -2.74
CA GLN A 128 -18.38 0.63 -3.37
C GLN A 128 -18.49 -0.40 -4.50
N SER A 129 -17.48 -0.45 -5.37
CA SER A 129 -17.45 -1.39 -6.50
C SER A 129 -17.47 -2.85 -6.01
N ALA A 130 -16.72 -3.16 -4.95
CA ALA A 130 -16.72 -4.47 -4.33
C ALA A 130 -18.07 -4.82 -3.68
N PHE A 131 -18.74 -3.87 -3.05
CA PHE A 131 -20.09 -4.07 -2.50
C PHE A 131 -21.14 -4.24 -3.58
N ASP A 132 -21.08 -3.45 -4.65
CA ASP A 132 -21.99 -3.56 -5.79
C ASP A 132 -21.84 -4.94 -6.46
N GLU A 133 -20.59 -5.40 -6.61
CA GLU A 133 -20.29 -6.75 -7.11
C GLU A 133 -20.79 -7.83 -6.13
N ALA A 134 -20.50 -7.74 -4.84
CA ALA A 134 -20.94 -8.71 -3.85
C ALA A 134 -22.47 -8.78 -3.73
N MET A 135 -23.15 -7.63 -3.73
CA MET A 135 -24.62 -7.56 -3.72
C MET A 135 -25.22 -8.20 -4.97
N SER A 136 -24.54 -8.13 -6.12
CA SER A 136 -25.02 -8.76 -7.35
C SER A 136 -25.16 -10.30 -7.23
N TYR A 137 -24.35 -10.93 -6.36
CA TYR A 137 -24.40 -12.38 -6.07
C TYR A 137 -25.33 -12.74 -4.90
N CYS A 138 -25.71 -11.78 -4.07
CA CYS A 138 -26.57 -12.01 -2.93
C CYS A 138 -28.04 -12.17 -3.37
N ARG A 139 -28.71 -13.21 -2.85
CA ARG A 139 -30.16 -13.45 -3.05
C ARG A 139 -30.81 -13.66 -1.69
N TYR A 140 -32.05 -13.20 -1.56
CA TYR A 140 -32.82 -13.29 -0.32
C TYR A 140 -34.19 -13.88 -0.58
N HIS A 141 -34.62 -14.80 0.30
CA HIS A 141 -36.01 -15.26 0.36
C HIS A 141 -36.48 -15.30 1.81
N PRO A 142 -37.69 -14.81 2.13
CA PRO A 142 -38.19 -14.73 3.50
C PRO A 142 -38.14 -16.04 4.29
N SER A 143 -38.32 -17.20 3.63
CA SER A 143 -38.26 -18.50 4.30
C SER A 143 -36.89 -19.18 4.33
N LYS A 144 -35.96 -18.79 3.44
CA LYS A 144 -34.63 -19.43 3.31
C LYS A 144 -33.49 -18.55 3.81
N GLY A 145 -33.75 -17.26 4.02
CA GLY A 145 -32.74 -16.28 4.37
C GLY A 145 -31.89 -15.85 3.18
N TYR A 146 -30.66 -15.44 3.46
CA TYR A 146 -29.67 -15.04 2.46
C TYR A 146 -28.89 -16.24 1.93
N TRP A 147 -28.64 -16.28 0.62
CA TRP A 147 -27.68 -17.19 0.01
C TRP A 147 -26.93 -16.52 -1.14
N TRP A 148 -25.78 -17.07 -1.49
CA TRP A 148 -24.92 -16.56 -2.55
C TRP A 148 -25.11 -17.39 -3.83
N HIS A 149 -25.27 -16.71 -4.97
CA HIS A 149 -25.32 -17.35 -6.28
C HIS A 149 -24.21 -16.75 -7.14
N PHE A 150 -23.14 -17.51 -7.31
CA PHE A 150 -22.01 -17.15 -8.16
C PHE A 150 -22.25 -17.71 -9.56
N LYS A 151 -22.34 -16.83 -10.57
CA LYS A 151 -22.55 -17.25 -11.97
C LYS A 151 -21.46 -18.21 -12.47
N ASP A 152 -20.23 -18.08 -11.97
CA ASP A 152 -19.10 -18.96 -12.31
C ASP A 152 -19.32 -20.44 -11.94
N GLN A 153 -20.16 -20.70 -10.93
CA GLN A 153 -20.45 -22.06 -10.50
C GLN A 153 -21.34 -22.79 -11.53
N GLU A 154 -22.25 -22.07 -12.20
CA GLU A 154 -23.08 -22.63 -13.28
C GLU A 154 -22.26 -22.93 -14.54
N GLU A 155 -21.25 -22.11 -14.88
CA GLU A 155 -20.37 -22.38 -16.00
C GLU A 155 -19.39 -23.52 -15.71
N ARG A 156 -18.84 -23.61 -14.48
CA ARG A 156 -18.02 -24.77 -14.05
C ARG A 156 -18.81 -26.06 -13.98
N GLU A 157 -20.09 -26.03 -13.59
CA GLU A 157 -20.95 -27.21 -13.57
C GLU A 157 -21.41 -27.63 -14.97
N LYS A 158 -21.62 -26.68 -15.90
CA LYS A 158 -21.87 -26.96 -17.32
C LYS A 158 -20.62 -27.44 -18.06
N ALA A 159 -19.42 -27.04 -17.62
CA ALA A 159 -18.14 -27.46 -18.17
C ALA A 159 -17.60 -28.79 -17.58
N LYS A 160 -18.25 -29.38 -16.56
CA LYS A 160 -17.96 -30.77 -16.17
C LYS A 160 -18.55 -31.70 -17.23
N PRO A 161 -17.74 -32.41 -18.05
CA PRO A 161 -18.28 -33.42 -18.93
C PRO A 161 -18.98 -34.50 -18.08
N LYS A 162 -20.22 -34.86 -18.43
CA LYS A 162 -20.99 -35.98 -17.87
C LYS A 162 -20.38 -37.36 -18.21
N SER A 163 -19.07 -37.48 -18.25
CA SER A 163 -18.37 -38.75 -18.35
C SER A 163 -17.31 -38.80 -17.25
N LYS A 164 -17.54 -39.64 -16.23
CA LYS A 164 -16.44 -40.24 -15.50
C LYS A 164 -15.57 -40.93 -16.56
N LYS A 165 -14.46 -40.32 -16.97
CA LYS A 165 -13.42 -41.05 -17.70
C LYS A 165 -13.02 -42.19 -16.77
N LYS A 166 -13.31 -43.42 -17.19
CA LYS A 166 -12.65 -44.62 -16.64
C LYS A 166 -11.15 -44.32 -16.74
N GLU A 167 -10.48 -44.15 -15.61
CA GLU A 167 -9.03 -44.22 -15.57
C GLU A 167 -8.67 -45.63 -16.05
N GLU A 168 -8.23 -45.75 -17.31
CA GLU A 168 -7.68 -47.00 -17.78
C GLU A 168 -6.43 -47.29 -16.93
N PRO A 169 -6.32 -48.47 -16.32
CA PRO A 169 -5.16 -48.80 -15.53
C PRO A 169 -3.93 -48.76 -16.45
N SER A 170 -2.99 -47.87 -16.13
CA SER A 170 -1.71 -47.71 -16.83
C SER A 170 -1.05 -49.06 -17.11
N SER A 171 -0.45 -49.19 -18.30
CA SER A 171 0.17 -50.43 -18.77
C SER A 171 1.25 -50.93 -17.79
N PHE A 172 1.36 -52.24 -17.59
CA PHE A 172 2.30 -52.88 -16.65
C PHE A 172 3.73 -52.37 -16.83
N PHE A 173 4.16 -52.16 -18.08
CA PHE A 173 5.48 -51.63 -18.39
C PHE A 173 5.70 -50.18 -17.94
N GLN A 174 4.64 -49.36 -17.99
CA GLN A 174 4.69 -47.98 -17.50
C GLN A 174 4.84 -47.96 -15.98
N ARG A 175 4.14 -48.85 -15.26
CA ARG A 175 4.27 -48.97 -13.79
C ARG A 175 5.68 -49.40 -13.39
N GLN A 176 6.19 -50.47 -14.00
CA GLN A 176 7.48 -51.04 -13.63
C GLN A 176 8.65 -50.07 -13.85
N ARG A 177 8.58 -49.27 -14.92
CA ARG A 177 9.62 -48.27 -15.23
C ARG A 177 9.50 -47.02 -14.35
N VAL A 178 8.28 -46.62 -13.98
CA VAL A 178 8.04 -45.53 -13.02
C VAL A 178 8.46 -45.95 -11.61
N ASP A 179 8.19 -47.19 -11.21
CA ASP A 179 8.60 -47.72 -9.91
C ASP A 179 10.13 -47.72 -9.74
N ALA A 180 10.87 -48.13 -10.79
CA ALA A 180 12.33 -48.05 -10.78
C ALA A 180 12.83 -46.60 -10.59
N LEU A 181 12.19 -45.63 -11.28
CA LEU A 181 12.53 -44.22 -11.13
C LEU A 181 12.16 -43.66 -9.74
N LEU A 182 11.03 -44.08 -9.17
CA LEU A 182 10.61 -43.69 -7.83
C LEU A 182 11.52 -44.28 -6.75
N ILE A 183 12.02 -45.51 -6.93
CA ILE A 183 13.01 -46.13 -6.05
C ILE A 183 14.33 -45.35 -6.12
N ASP A 184 14.81 -45.02 -7.32
CA ASP A 184 16.01 -44.20 -7.49
C ASP A 184 15.86 -42.82 -6.85
N LEU A 185 14.68 -42.21 -6.99
CA LEU A 185 14.40 -40.88 -6.44
C LEU A 185 14.27 -40.92 -4.92
N ARG A 186 13.63 -41.94 -4.35
CA ARG A 186 13.60 -42.22 -2.90
C ARG A 186 15.01 -42.41 -2.34
N ASN A 187 15.88 -43.12 -3.06
CA ASN A 187 17.24 -43.36 -2.61
C ASN A 187 18.10 -42.10 -2.67
N LYS A 188 17.88 -41.24 -3.68
CA LYS A 188 18.57 -39.95 -3.81
C LYS A 188 18.07 -38.89 -2.83
N PHE A 189 16.79 -38.95 -2.46
CA PHE A 189 16.15 -38.02 -1.54
C PHE A 189 15.40 -38.81 -0.45
N PRO A 190 16.11 -39.36 0.55
CA PRO A 190 15.45 -40.04 1.65
C PRO A 190 14.54 -39.03 2.38
N PRO A 191 13.23 -39.32 2.51
CA PRO A 191 12.33 -38.42 3.20
C PRO A 191 12.80 -38.26 4.64
N THR A 192 13.03 -37.02 5.05
CA THR A 192 13.45 -36.68 6.41
C THR A 192 12.26 -36.95 7.32
N PHE A 193 12.22 -38.13 7.93
CA PHE A 193 11.24 -38.43 8.97
C PHE A 193 11.55 -37.55 10.18
N TYR A 194 10.77 -36.48 10.37
CA TYR A 194 10.60 -35.91 11.70
C TYR A 194 9.90 -36.98 12.53
N GLN A 195 10.60 -37.53 13.53
CA GLN A 195 9.99 -38.40 14.53
C GLN A 195 8.95 -37.58 15.29
N VAL A 196 7.68 -37.74 14.92
CA VAL A 196 6.57 -37.43 15.81
C VAL A 196 6.63 -38.49 16.92
N MET A 197 6.86 -38.06 18.16
CA MET A 197 6.65 -38.90 19.34
C MET A 197 5.19 -39.34 19.34
N GLU A 198 4.92 -40.59 18.98
CA GLU A 198 3.60 -41.18 19.13
C GLU A 198 3.47 -41.88 20.49
N VAL A 199 2.58 -41.30 21.29
CA VAL A 199 1.91 -41.93 22.43
C VAL A 199 1.29 -43.25 21.95
N LYS A 200 1.71 -44.36 22.58
CA LYS A 200 1.14 -45.68 22.36
C LYS A 200 -0.38 -45.67 22.58
N LYS A 201 -1.13 -46.18 21.61
CA LYS A 201 -2.50 -46.67 21.81
C LYS A 201 -2.63 -48.01 21.10
N GLU A 202 -2.72 -49.08 21.88
CA GLU A 202 -2.91 -50.46 21.44
C GLU A 202 -4.41 -50.81 21.40
N SER A 203 -4.82 -51.34 20.23
CA SER A 203 -5.79 -52.39 19.88
C SER A 203 -7.15 -52.58 20.60
N ASP A 204 -8.20 -52.52 19.76
CA ASP A 204 -9.42 -53.34 19.58
C ASP A 204 -10.31 -53.84 20.76
N LEU A 205 -11.63 -53.65 20.54
CA LEU A 205 -12.84 -54.06 21.31
C LEU A 205 -13.15 -55.58 21.15
N PRO A 206 -14.22 -56.21 21.75
CA PRO A 206 -15.30 -55.72 22.65
C PRO A 206 -15.65 -56.65 23.86
N ALA A 207 -16.38 -56.15 24.87
CA ALA A 207 -17.38 -56.91 25.66
C ALA A 207 -18.24 -55.97 26.54
N GLU A 208 -19.52 -56.29 26.65
CA GLU A 208 -20.57 -55.56 27.38
C GLU A 208 -20.40 -55.57 28.93
N THR A 209 -21.20 -54.69 29.56
CA THR A 209 -21.81 -54.75 30.90
C THR A 209 -21.22 -53.91 32.06
N VAL A 210 -22.05 -52.93 32.49
CA VAL A 210 -22.51 -52.63 33.87
C VAL A 210 -21.60 -51.80 34.81
N LYS A 211 -22.02 -50.53 35.00
CA LYS A 211 -22.42 -49.80 36.25
C LYS A 211 -21.56 -49.82 37.54
N GLN A 212 -21.51 -48.61 38.16
CA GLN A 212 -21.30 -48.22 39.58
C GLN A 212 -19.84 -48.19 40.08
N GLU A 213 -19.27 -47.05 40.51
CA GLU A 213 -19.54 -46.11 41.63
C GLU A 213 -18.82 -46.51 42.94
N GLU A 214 -18.27 -45.50 43.63
CA GLU A 214 -17.53 -45.48 44.92
C GLU A 214 -16.08 -46.00 44.98
N ARG A 215 -15.23 -45.65 45.95
CA ARG A 215 -14.80 -44.44 46.70
C ARG A 215 -13.78 -44.99 47.73
N GLU A 216 -12.73 -44.22 48.04
CA GLU A 216 -11.81 -44.39 49.19
C GLU A 216 -10.84 -45.60 49.15
N SER A 217 -9.59 -45.52 49.59
CA SER A 217 -9.06 -44.88 50.80
C SER A 217 -7.55 -44.58 50.71
N ALA A 218 -7.13 -43.58 51.48
CA ALA A 218 -5.79 -43.02 51.58
C ALA A 218 -4.90 -43.75 52.62
N SER A 219 -3.57 -43.71 52.42
CA SER A 219 -2.51 -43.88 53.44
C SER A 219 -1.14 -43.84 52.72
N LYS A 220 -0.08 -43.09 53.03
CA LYS A 220 0.39 -42.29 54.17
C LYS A 220 1.51 -41.35 53.69
N THR A 221 1.59 -40.14 54.24
CA THR A 221 2.77 -39.24 54.30
C THR A 221 3.74 -39.72 55.42
N PRO A 222 5.04 -39.30 55.51
CA PRO A 222 5.46 -37.89 55.64
C PRO A 222 6.79 -37.46 54.96
N ALA A 223 6.94 -36.13 54.81
CA ALA A 223 8.13 -35.41 54.38
C ALA A 223 9.24 -35.37 55.47
N PRO A 224 10.46 -34.88 55.16
CA PRO A 224 10.74 -33.46 55.44
C PRO A 224 11.56 -32.70 54.35
N ALA A 225 11.67 -31.39 54.56
CA ALA A 225 11.81 -30.27 53.63
C ALA A 225 13.25 -29.88 53.20
N PRO A 226 13.42 -28.90 52.26
CA PRO A 226 14.71 -28.49 51.66
C PRO A 226 15.29 -27.20 52.28
N PRO A 227 16.58 -26.86 52.04
CA PRO A 227 17.14 -25.57 52.47
C PRO A 227 17.06 -24.47 51.38
N SER A 228 16.28 -23.43 51.73
CA SER A 228 16.55 -21.97 51.68
C SER A 228 17.24 -21.28 50.48
N LYS A 229 16.52 -20.27 49.96
CA LYS A 229 17.02 -19.07 49.23
C LYS A 229 17.57 -18.00 50.19
N PRO A 230 18.39 -17.04 49.72
CA PRO A 230 18.46 -15.68 50.27
C PRO A 230 17.71 -14.63 49.39
N PRO A 231 17.40 -13.42 49.92
CA PRO A 231 16.34 -12.53 49.44
C PRO A 231 16.82 -11.30 48.62
N PRO A 232 15.89 -10.54 47.98
CA PRO A 232 16.19 -9.47 47.02
C PRO A 232 16.23 -8.08 47.67
N GLU A 233 17.14 -7.20 47.23
CA GLU A 233 17.17 -5.79 47.61
C GLU A 233 16.28 -4.91 46.71
N LYS A 234 15.47 -4.07 47.36
CA LYS A 234 14.51 -3.12 46.80
C LYS A 234 15.17 -1.76 46.48
N ARG A 235 14.69 -1.12 45.40
CA ARG A 235 14.84 0.31 45.08
C ARG A 235 13.91 1.20 45.93
N ALA A 236 14.34 2.45 46.19
CA ALA A 236 13.55 3.71 46.23
C ALA A 236 14.57 4.89 46.28
N ARG A 237 14.67 5.89 45.39
CA ARG A 237 13.83 7.03 44.93
C ARG A 237 13.80 8.25 45.89
N LEU A 238 14.25 9.40 45.35
CA LEU A 238 13.96 10.83 45.64
C LEU A 238 14.38 11.46 46.99
N GLN A 239 15.27 12.46 46.92
CA GLN A 239 14.93 13.91 46.91
C GLN A 239 15.88 14.63 45.96
#